data_AF-Q2RI59-F1
#
_entry.id   AF-Q2RI59-F1
#
_cell.length_a   1.000
_cell.length_b   1.000
_cell.length_c   1.000
_cell.angle_alpha   90.00
_cell.angle_beta   90.00
_cell.angle_gamma   90.00
#
_symmetry.space_group_name_H-M   'P 1'
#
loop_
_entity.id
_entity.type
_entity.pdbx_description
1 polymer ?
#
loop_
_entity_poly.entity_id
_entity_poly.type
_entity_poly.pdbx_seq_one_letter_code
_entity_poly.pdbx_strand_id
1 'polypeptide(L)'
;MPETLKRLDLRLPSEHPVFRYPPRIRPKVAREWLDLGMRLAAIEERLAKLEERGSVPPTSGAGNGEGKKIDPIEFRETLAGVFDF
;
A
#
# COMPACT_ATOMS: atom_id res chain seq x y z
N MET A 1 -31.03 1.81 12.14
CA MET A 1 -31.95 1.77 10.98
C MET A 1 -31.36 0.78 9.98
N PRO A 2 -32.09 -0.24 9.50
CA PRO A 2 -31.56 -1.10 8.46
C PRO A 2 -31.27 -0.24 7.23
N GLU A 3 -30.03 -0.27 6.72
CA GLU A 3 -29.67 0.55 5.57
C GLU A 3 -30.53 0.19 4.35
N THR A 4 -31.09 1.21 3.71
CA THR A 4 -31.93 1.05 2.53
C THR A 4 -31.07 0.69 1.34
N LEU A 5 -31.08 -0.59 0.96
CA LEU A 5 -30.36 -1.06 -0.24
C LEU A 5 -30.94 -0.42 -1.50
N LYS A 6 -30.08 0.11 -2.37
CA LYS A 6 -30.46 0.61 -3.71
C LYS A 6 -30.23 -0.47 -4.76
N ARG A 7 -31.08 -0.49 -5.79
CA ARG A 7 -30.94 -1.39 -6.94
C ARG A 7 -29.95 -0.79 -7.95
N LEU A 8 -29.04 -1.62 -8.43
CA LEU A 8 -28.08 -1.32 -9.48
C LEU A 8 -28.28 -2.33 -10.63
N ASP A 9 -28.49 -1.84 -11.85
CA ASP A 9 -28.56 -2.67 -13.05
C ASP A 9 -27.27 -2.47 -13.87
N LEU A 10 -26.58 -3.58 -14.19
CA LEU A 10 -25.30 -3.59 -14.89
C LEU A 10 -25.44 -4.20 -16.29
N ARG A 11 -24.76 -3.62 -17.27
CA ARG A 11 -24.58 -4.22 -18.60
C ARG A 11 -23.21 -4.87 -18.66
N LEU A 12 -23.17 -6.18 -18.86
CA LEU A 12 -21.94 -6.97 -18.91
C LEU A 12 -21.86 -7.72 -20.25
N PRO A 13 -20.64 -7.98 -20.77
CA PRO A 13 -20.46 -8.83 -21.95
C PRO A 13 -21.06 -10.23 -21.74
N SER A 14 -21.51 -10.89 -22.82
CA SER A 14 -22.09 -12.25 -22.74
C SER A 14 -21.15 -13.26 -22.06
N GLU A 15 -19.85 -13.12 -22.31
CA GLU A 15 -18.80 -14.00 -21.78
C GLU A 15 -18.39 -13.67 -20.34
N HIS A 16 -19.06 -12.73 -19.67
CA HIS A 16 -18.66 -12.30 -18.34
C HIS A 16 -18.74 -13.48 -17.35
N PRO A 17 -17.69 -13.72 -16.53
CA PRO A 17 -17.61 -14.90 -15.65
C PRO A 17 -18.79 -15.07 -14.68
N VAL A 18 -19.47 -13.97 -14.31
CA VAL A 18 -20.66 -14.01 -13.45
C VAL A 18 -21.78 -14.88 -14.05
N PHE A 19 -21.85 -15.01 -15.38
CA PHE A 19 -22.91 -15.77 -16.04
C PHE A 19 -22.71 -17.30 -15.96
N ARG A 20 -21.51 -17.76 -15.55
CA ARG A 20 -21.24 -19.17 -15.21
C ARG A 20 -22.04 -19.63 -13.99
N TYR A 21 -22.48 -18.71 -13.14
CA TYR A 21 -23.28 -19.01 -11.95
C TYR A 21 -24.79 -19.03 -12.27
N PRO A 22 -25.60 -19.83 -11.57
CA PRO A 22 -27.06 -19.83 -11.73
C PRO A 22 -27.71 -18.46 -11.47
N PRO A 23 -28.79 -18.09 -12.19
CA PRO A 23 -29.41 -16.75 -12.13
C PRO A 23 -29.71 -16.23 -10.72
N ARG A 24 -30.17 -17.11 -9.81
CA ARG A 24 -30.55 -16.74 -8.44
C ARG A 24 -29.37 -16.24 -7.59
N ILE A 25 -28.15 -16.68 -7.90
CA ILE A 25 -26.96 -16.33 -7.12
C ILE A 25 -26.10 -15.26 -7.78
N ARG A 26 -26.28 -14.99 -9.08
CA ARG A 26 -25.51 -13.96 -9.82
C ARG A 26 -25.49 -12.59 -9.12
N PRO A 27 -26.60 -12.05 -8.60
CA PRO A 27 -26.58 -10.74 -7.94
C PRO A 27 -25.76 -10.75 -6.64
N LYS A 28 -25.74 -11.89 -5.93
CA LYS A 28 -24.94 -12.06 -4.71
C LYS A 28 -23.45 -12.09 -5.07
N VAL A 29 -23.07 -12.91 -6.04
CA VAL A 29 -21.69 -13.02 -6.53
C VAL A 29 -21.19 -11.69 -7.09
N ALA A 30 -22.01 -11.00 -7.90
CA ALA A 30 -21.68 -9.69 -8.45
C ALA A 30 -21.43 -8.64 -7.35
N ARG A 31 -22.25 -8.63 -6.29
CA ARG A 31 -22.04 -7.76 -5.13
C ARG A 31 -20.72 -8.06 -4.44
N GLU A 32 -20.44 -9.33 -4.14
CA GLU A 32 -19.19 -9.73 -3.50
C GLU A 32 -17.97 -9.33 -4.35
N TRP A 33 -18.05 -9.45 -5.68
CA TRP A 33 -16.99 -9.01 -6.58
C TRP A 33 -16.82 -7.50 -6.60
N LEU A 34 -17.91 -6.72 -6.55
CA LEU A 34 -17.84 -5.26 -6.42
C LEU A 34 -17.18 -4.86 -5.10
N ASP A 35 -17.56 -5.50 -3.99
CA ASP A 35 -16.98 -5.24 -2.67
C ASP A 35 -15.48 -5.57 -2.64
N LEU A 36 -15.07 -6.69 -3.24
CA LEU A 36 -13.67 -7.08 -3.37
C LEU A 36 -12.89 -6.13 -4.29
N GLY A 37 -13.48 -5.73 -5.42
CA GLY A 37 -12.88 -4.78 -6.36
C GLY A 37 -12.60 -3.43 -5.71
N MET A 38 -13.52 -2.91 -4.88
CA MET A 38 -13.32 -1.69 -4.11
C MET A 38 -12.16 -1.79 -3.12
N ARG A 39 -12.04 -2.94 -2.43
CA ARG A 39 -10.93 -3.18 -1.50
C ARG A 39 -9.60 -3.27 -2.23
N LEU A 40 -9.58 -3.93 -3.39
CA LEU A 40 -8.37 -4.08 -4.20
C LEU A 40 -7.90 -2.72 -4.72
N ALA A 41 -8.81 -1.91 -5.27
CA ALA A 41 -8.49 -0.55 -5.74
C ALA A 41 -7.90 0.33 -4.62
N ALA A 42 -8.43 0.23 -3.39
CA ALA A 42 -7.88 0.96 -2.25
C ALA A 42 -6.48 0.47 -1.84
N ILE A 43 -6.19 -0.81 -2.03
CA ILE A 43 -4.85 -1.38 -1.78
C ILE A 43 -3.89 -0.89 -2.87
N GLU A 44 -4.28 -0.95 -4.14
CA GLU A 44 -3.49 -0.46 -5.28
C GLU A 44 -3.13 1.03 -5.10
N GLU A 45 -4.07 1.86 -4.67
CA GLU A 45 -3.79 3.28 -4.40
C GLU A 45 -2.78 3.47 -3.26
N ARG A 46 -2.87 2.67 -2.19
CA ARG A 46 -1.91 2.72 -1.08
C ARG A 46 -0.53 2.25 -1.52
N LEU A 47 -0.46 1.21 -2.34
CA LEU A 47 0.80 0.72 -2.90
C LEU A 47 1.44 1.77 -3.81
N ALA A 48 0.68 2.40 -4.70
CA ALA A 48 1.18 3.47 -5.54
C ALA A 48 1.78 4.63 -4.71
N LYS A 49 1.13 5.03 -3.61
CA LYS A 49 1.67 6.05 -2.70
C LYS A 49 2.95 5.62 -1.98
N LEU A 50 3.08 4.34 -1.65
CA LEU A 50 4.29 3.80 -1.03
C LEU A 50 5.43 3.69 -2.05
N GLU A 51 5.14 3.26 -3.28
CA GLU A 51 6.09 3.21 -4.39
C GLU A 51 6.58 4.60 -4.77
N GLU A 52 5.71 5.62 -4.76
CA GLU A 52 6.10 7.02 -4.94
C GLU A 52 7.08 7.46 -3.84
N ARG A 53 6.76 7.16 -2.57
CA ARG A 53 7.63 7.49 -1.43
C ARG A 53 8.95 6.70 -1.39
N GLY A 54 8.94 5.47 -1.88
CA GLY A 54 10.11 4.60 -1.96
C GLY A 54 10.99 4.86 -3.19
N SER A 55 10.40 5.39 -4.28
CA SER A 55 11.11 5.77 -5.51
C SER A 55 11.74 7.15 -5.43
N VAL A 56 11.24 8.01 -4.54
CA VAL A 56 12.03 9.17 -4.09
C VAL A 56 13.19 8.60 -3.28
N PRO A 57 14.45 8.64 -3.77
CA PRO A 57 15.56 8.30 -2.90
C PRO A 57 15.42 9.15 -1.64
N PRO A 58 15.71 8.64 -0.43
CA PRO A 58 15.78 9.53 0.71
C PRO A 58 16.68 10.67 0.25
N THR A 59 16.14 11.88 0.18
CA THR A 59 16.94 13.07 -0.04
C THR A 59 17.83 13.14 1.19
N SER A 60 18.98 12.48 1.10
CA SER A 60 20.19 12.79 1.83
C SER A 60 20.57 14.20 1.38
N GLY A 61 19.85 15.20 1.87
CA GLY A 61 19.81 16.50 1.21
C GLY A 61 18.96 17.57 1.91
N ALA A 62 18.81 17.50 3.22
CA ALA A 62 18.48 18.68 4.03
C ALA A 62 19.15 18.54 5.40
N GLY A 63 20.47 18.33 5.38
CA GLY A 63 21.32 18.56 6.54
C GLY A 63 21.41 20.05 6.81
N ASN A 64 20.42 20.60 7.52
CA ASN A 64 20.55 21.85 8.27
C ASN A 64 20.71 21.51 9.77
N GLY A 65 21.66 20.64 10.05
CA GLY A 65 22.32 20.56 11.34
C GLY A 65 23.79 20.44 11.01
N GLU A 66 24.62 21.29 11.60
CA GLU A 66 26.06 21.13 11.68
C GLU A 66 26.38 19.82 12.42
N GLY A 67 26.11 18.68 11.77
CA GLY A 67 26.61 17.40 12.19
C GLY A 67 28.08 17.43 11.91
N LYS A 68 28.89 17.72 12.95
CA LYS A 68 30.32 17.40 12.98
C LYS A 68 30.51 16.11 12.22
N LYS A 69 31.24 16.17 11.09
CA LYS A 69 31.69 14.97 10.40
C LYS A 69 32.34 14.10 11.46
N ILE A 70 31.77 12.93 11.72
CA ILE A 70 32.35 11.99 12.66
C ILE A 70 33.71 11.65 12.09
N ASP A 71 34.78 12.08 12.78
CA ASP A 71 36.13 11.75 12.38
C ASP A 71 36.32 10.24 12.60
N PRO A 72 36.55 9.45 11.54
CA PRO A 72 36.70 8.00 11.66
C PRO A 72 37.83 7.59 12.59
N ILE A 73 38.82 8.46 12.78
CA ILE A 73 39.97 8.24 13.66
C ILE A 73 39.54 8.41 15.11
N GLU A 74 38.87 9.52 15.42
CA GLU A 74 38.39 9.85 16.78
C GLU A 74 37.36 8.81 17.28
N PHE A 75 36.50 8.32 16.38
CA PHE A 75 35.55 7.25 16.68
C PHE A 75 36.24 5.91 16.99
N ARG A 76 37.31 5.57 16.25
CA ARG A 76 38.09 4.34 16.48
C ARG A 76 38.82 4.36 17.81
N GLU A 77 39.41 5.49 18.19
CA GLU A 77 40.08 5.66 19.49
C GLU A 77 39.08 5.54 20.65
N THR A 78 37.89 6.13 20.49
CA THR A 78 36.81 6.02 21.48
C THR A 78 36.38 4.57 21.68
N LEU A 79 36.26 3.80 20.59
CA LEU A 79 35.91 2.37 20.69
C LEU A 79 37.02 1.53 21.33
N ALA A 80 38.30 1.85 21.06
CA ALA A 80 39.42 1.14 21.69
C ALA A 80 39.42 1.31 23.21
N GLY A 81 39.16 2.53 23.72
CA GLY A 81 39.10 2.79 25.16
C GLY A 81 37.86 2.23 25.87
N VAL A 82 36.79 1.87 25.14
CA VAL A 82 35.57 1.26 25.71
C VAL A 82 35.68 -0.27 25.78
N PHE A 83 36.52 -0.87 24.94
CA PHE A 83 36.66 -2.32 24.80
C PHE A 83 38.10 -2.80 25.06
N ASP A 84 38.77 -2.24 26.08
CA ASP A 84 40.03 -2.80 26.57
C ASP A 84 39.79 -4.22 27.12
N PHE A 85 40.44 -5.21 26.49
CA PHE A 85 40.61 -6.59 26.96
C PHE A 85 42.04 -6.82 27.45
#